data_AF-A0A5J4P6M5-F1
#
_entry.id   AF-A0A5J4P6M5-F1
#
_cell.length_a   1.000
_cell.length_b   1.000
_cell.length_c   1.000
_cell.angle_alpha   90.00
_cell.angle_beta   90.00
_cell.angle_gamma   90.00
#
_symmetry.space_group_name_H-M   'P 1'
#
loop_
_entity.id
_entity.type
_entity.pdbx_description
1 polymer ?
#
loop_
_entity_poly.entity_id
_entity_poly.type
_entity_poly.pdbx_seq_one_letter_code
_entity_poly.pdbx_strand_id
1 'polypeptide(L)'
;RCAAGHKALWHEKWGGLPPEEFLTSISPLLKDFRAHLFEKTYASDTKVGNLSLEWAKRLGLTTNVVEGVGAFDCHFGAVGAEITPKTFVRVIGTSTCDIMVASHDDMEDILIPGICGFFQ
;
A
#
# COMPACT_ATOMS: atom_id res chain seq x y z
N ARG A 1 -3.52 -1.20 -1.71
CA ARG A 1 -2.28 -1.93 -2.08
C ARG A 1 -1.06 -1.19 -1.53
N CYS A 2 -1.11 0.14 -1.48
CA CYS A 2 -0.26 1.05 -0.68
C CYS A 2 0.67 0.38 0.35
N ALA A 3 0.15 -0.04 1.51
CA ALA A 3 1.02 -0.55 2.58
C ALA A 3 1.79 -1.82 2.21
N ALA A 4 1.14 -2.76 1.52
CA ALA A 4 1.77 -4.02 1.12
C ALA A 4 2.96 -3.79 0.18
N GLY A 5 2.80 -2.93 -0.83
CA GLY A 5 3.88 -2.62 -1.76
C GLY A 5 5.04 -1.85 -1.11
N HIS A 6 4.74 -0.82 -0.33
CA HIS A 6 5.78 0.03 0.28
C HIS A 6 6.49 -0.59 1.48
N LYS A 7 5.86 -1.52 2.21
CA LYS A 7 6.39 -2.01 3.51
C LYS A 7 6.47 -3.53 3.64
N ALA A 8 5.80 -4.29 2.77
CA ALA A 8 5.86 -5.75 2.78
C ALA A 8 6.56 -6.36 1.57
N LEU A 9 7.18 -5.52 0.71
CA LEU A 9 7.84 -5.93 -0.53
C LEU A 9 6.91 -6.73 -1.46
N TRP A 10 5.61 -6.41 -1.42
CA TRP A 10 4.61 -7.10 -2.22
C TRP A 10 4.64 -6.59 -3.66
N HIS A 11 4.71 -7.51 -4.64
CA HIS A 11 4.64 -7.19 -6.05
C HIS A 11 3.89 -8.29 -6.83
N GLU A 12 2.88 -7.93 -7.64
CA GLU A 12 2.01 -8.93 -8.30
C GLU A 12 2.80 -9.81 -9.28
N LYS A 13 3.63 -9.20 -10.14
CA LYS A 13 4.51 -9.91 -11.09
C LYS A 13 5.47 -10.93 -10.43
N TRP A 14 5.76 -10.81 -9.14
CA TRP A 14 6.69 -11.71 -8.41
C TRP A 14 5.96 -12.74 -7.54
N GLY A 15 4.64 -12.90 -7.69
CA GLY A 15 3.87 -13.80 -6.84
C GLY A 15 3.63 -13.25 -5.43
N GLY A 16 3.57 -11.92 -5.30
CA GLY A 16 3.23 -11.23 -4.07
C GLY A 16 4.42 -10.95 -3.17
N LEU A 17 4.43 -11.55 -1.98
CA LEU A 17 5.47 -11.33 -0.97
C LEU A 17 6.82 -11.95 -1.39
N PRO A 18 7.92 -11.68 -0.65
CA PRO A 18 9.19 -12.39 -0.85
C PRO A 18 9.08 -13.90 -0.60
N PRO A 19 9.77 -14.75 -1.37
CA PRO A 19 9.76 -16.20 -1.16
C PRO A 19 10.45 -16.58 0.16
N GLU A 20 10.13 -17.75 0.71
CA GLU A 20 10.72 -18.22 1.97
C GLU A 20 12.25 -18.36 1.89
N GLU A 21 12.77 -18.80 0.75
CA GLU A 21 14.21 -18.91 0.50
C GLU A 21 14.94 -17.57 0.68
N PHE A 22 14.32 -16.47 0.25
CA PHE A 22 14.87 -15.13 0.46
C PHE A 22 14.87 -14.74 1.94
N LEU A 23 13.77 -14.95 2.65
CA LEU A 23 13.67 -14.61 4.07
C LEU A 23 14.64 -15.44 4.93
N THR A 24 14.74 -16.74 4.66
CA THR A 24 15.64 -17.65 5.37
C THR A 24 17.12 -17.37 5.09
N SER A 25 17.44 -16.81 3.91
CA SER A 25 18.80 -16.31 3.60
C SER A 25 19.24 -15.13 4.47
N ILE A 26 18.28 -14.31 4.95
CA ILE A 26 18.54 -13.21 5.88
C ILE A 26 18.73 -13.78 7.29
N SER A 27 17.80 -14.65 7.73
CA SER A 27 17.89 -15.33 9.01
C SER A 27 17.04 -16.60 9.01
N PRO A 28 17.58 -17.75 9.50
CA PRO A 28 16.80 -18.97 9.67
C PRO A 28 15.56 -18.82 10.57
N LEU A 29 15.53 -17.80 11.44
CA LEU A 29 14.40 -17.49 12.32
C LEU A 29 13.18 -16.93 11.57
N LEU A 30 13.37 -16.52 10.31
CA LEU A 30 12.29 -16.01 9.45
C LEU A 30 11.61 -17.11 8.62
N LYS A 31 11.97 -18.38 8.85
CA LYS A 31 11.24 -19.52 8.31
C LYS A 31 9.76 -19.44 8.71
N ASP A 32 8.86 -19.83 7.80
CA ASP A 32 7.40 -19.81 7.99
C ASP A 32 6.79 -18.39 8.15
N PHE A 33 7.60 -17.33 8.24
CA PHE A 33 7.11 -15.94 8.42
C PHE A 33 6.14 -15.52 7.33
N ARG A 34 6.43 -15.89 6.07
CA ARG A 34 5.55 -15.63 4.92
C ARG A 34 4.16 -16.25 5.13
N ALA A 35 4.06 -17.45 5.70
CA ALA A 35 2.79 -18.16 5.88
C ALA A 35 1.86 -17.48 6.90
N HIS A 36 2.41 -16.61 7.77
CA HIS A 36 1.64 -15.80 8.71
C HIS A 36 1.16 -14.46 8.12
N LEU A 37 1.54 -14.16 6.87
CA LEU A 37 1.16 -12.94 6.18
C LEU A 37 -0.01 -13.17 5.21
N PHE A 38 -0.49 -12.07 4.63
CA PHE A 38 -1.56 -12.07 3.66
C PHE A 38 -1.09 -12.56 2.27
N GLU A 39 -1.99 -13.14 1.50
CA GLU A 39 -1.74 -13.48 0.09
C GLU A 39 -2.28 -12.42 -0.88
N LYS A 40 -3.47 -11.90 -0.57
CA LYS A 40 -4.21 -10.97 -1.43
C LYS A 40 -4.10 -9.53 -0.92
N THR A 41 -4.06 -8.59 -1.85
CA THR A 41 -4.07 -7.16 -1.56
C THR A 41 -5.08 -6.44 -2.46
N TYR A 42 -5.68 -5.37 -1.94
CA TYR A 42 -6.78 -4.65 -2.60
C TYR A 42 -6.45 -3.17 -2.68
N ALA A 43 -6.91 -2.47 -3.72
CA ALA A 43 -6.69 -1.04 -3.90
C ALA A 43 -7.64 -0.22 -3.00
N SER A 44 -7.29 1.05 -2.74
CA SER A 44 -8.01 1.89 -1.76
C SER A 44 -9.38 2.39 -2.22
N ASP A 45 -9.68 2.20 -3.50
CA ASP A 45 -11.01 2.37 -4.12
C ASP A 45 -11.91 1.14 -3.92
N THR A 46 -11.39 0.03 -3.38
CA THR A 46 -12.16 -1.20 -3.15
C THR A 46 -12.96 -1.10 -1.86
N LYS A 47 -14.27 -1.42 -1.95
CA LYS A 47 -15.14 -1.64 -0.79
C LYS A 47 -14.73 -2.95 -0.08
N VAL A 48 -14.30 -2.84 1.17
CA VAL A 48 -14.04 -3.99 2.05
C VAL A 48 -15.33 -4.52 2.66
N GLY A 49 -16.27 -3.62 2.95
CA GLY A 49 -17.53 -3.99 3.55
C GLY A 49 -18.32 -2.79 4.04
N ASN A 50 -19.04 -3.03 5.12
CA ASN A 50 -19.87 -2.04 5.79
C ASN A 50 -19.54 -2.04 7.27
N LEU A 51 -19.71 -0.87 7.90
CA LEU A 51 -19.39 -0.69 9.32
C LEU A 51 -20.16 -1.69 10.19
N SER A 52 -19.46 -2.37 11.10
CA SER A 52 -20.09 -3.33 12.01
C SER A 52 -21.06 -2.64 12.97
N LEU A 53 -22.03 -3.39 13.51
CA LEU A 53 -23.00 -2.84 14.46
C LEU A 53 -22.33 -2.26 15.72
N GLU A 54 -21.27 -2.92 16.22
CA GLU A 54 -20.48 -2.45 17.36
C GLU A 54 -19.91 -1.06 17.09
N TRP A 55 -19.24 -0.89 15.95
CA TRP A 55 -18.60 0.38 15.58
C TRP A 55 -19.61 1.44 15.18
N ALA A 56 -20.69 1.08 14.49
CA ALA A 56 -21.78 1.99 14.16
C ALA A 56 -22.37 2.61 15.44
N LYS A 57 -22.63 1.80 16.47
CA LYS A 57 -23.12 2.28 17.77
C LYS A 57 -22.11 3.19 18.48
N ARG A 58 -20.82 2.82 18.49
CA ARG A 58 -19.76 3.61 19.15
C ARG A 58 -19.54 4.96 18.48
N LEU A 59 -19.60 5.01 17.16
CA LEU A 59 -19.32 6.22 16.36
C LEU A 59 -20.58 7.07 16.13
N GLY A 60 -21.77 6.61 16.51
CA GLY A 60 -23.03 7.28 16.21
C GLY A 60 -23.38 7.26 14.72
N LEU A 61 -22.92 6.24 13.99
CA LEU A 61 -23.11 6.06 12.55
C LEU A 61 -24.08 4.91 12.26
N THR A 62 -24.34 4.66 10.98
CA THR A 62 -25.19 3.54 10.53
C THR A 62 -24.33 2.41 9.95
N THR A 63 -24.89 1.20 9.92
CA THR A 63 -24.28 0.06 9.23
C THR A 63 -24.34 0.18 7.70
N ASN A 64 -24.96 1.24 7.15
CA ASN A 64 -24.95 1.52 5.71
C ASN A 64 -23.65 2.22 5.28
N VAL A 65 -22.84 2.71 6.23
CA VAL A 65 -21.53 3.33 5.94
C VAL A 65 -20.60 2.28 5.32
N VAL A 66 -20.02 2.62 4.18
CA VAL A 66 -19.07 1.78 3.44
C VAL A 66 -17.68 1.91 4.05
N GLU A 67 -17.00 0.78 4.21
CA GLU A 67 -15.59 0.72 4.61
C GLU A 67 -14.73 0.43 3.38
N GLY A 68 -13.78 1.32 3.09
CA GLY A 68 -12.78 1.18 2.02
C GLY A 68 -11.44 0.67 2.55
N VAL A 69 -10.58 0.19 1.64
CA VAL A 69 -9.23 -0.26 2.03
C VAL A 69 -8.35 0.94 2.40
N GLY A 70 -7.69 0.86 3.55
CA GLY A 70 -6.80 1.91 4.03
C GLY A 70 -5.57 2.17 3.14
N ALA A 71 -4.96 3.34 3.34
CA ALA A 71 -3.68 3.75 2.74
C ALA A 71 -2.88 4.57 3.76
N PHE A 72 -1.68 5.01 3.37
CA PHE A 72 -0.89 5.93 4.17
C PHE A 72 -1.41 7.36 4.05
N ASP A 73 -1.19 8.13 5.11
CA ASP A 73 -1.59 9.53 5.24
C ASP A 73 -1.05 10.39 4.09
N CYS A 74 0.24 10.30 3.77
CA CYS A 74 0.87 11.07 2.71
C CYS A 74 0.30 10.71 1.34
N HIS A 75 -0.05 9.45 1.10
CA HIS A 75 -0.64 9.01 -0.17
C HIS A 75 -2.09 9.51 -0.32
N PHE A 76 -2.90 9.46 0.74
CA PHE A 76 -4.21 10.11 0.72
C PHE A 76 -4.12 11.64 0.66
N GLY A 77 -3.08 12.23 1.26
CA GLY A 77 -2.76 13.64 1.09
C GLY A 77 -2.50 14.01 -0.37
N ALA A 78 -1.76 13.17 -1.10
CA ALA A 78 -1.55 13.36 -2.53
C ALA A 78 -2.83 13.20 -3.36
N VAL A 79 -3.69 12.24 -3.01
CA VAL A 79 -5.02 12.10 -3.63
C VAL A 79 -5.88 13.34 -3.36
N GLY A 80 -5.88 13.85 -2.13
CA GLY A 80 -6.59 15.08 -1.77
C GLY A 80 -6.04 16.34 -2.46
N ALA A 81 -4.79 16.31 -2.90
CA ALA A 81 -4.18 17.33 -3.75
C ALA A 81 -4.40 17.10 -5.25
N GLU A 82 -5.29 16.17 -5.62
CA GLU A 82 -5.64 15.82 -7.01
C GLU A 82 -4.43 15.41 -7.86
N ILE A 83 -3.51 14.61 -7.28
CA ILE A 83 -2.33 14.12 -8.02
C ILE A 83 -2.73 13.36 -9.30
N THR A 84 -2.07 13.69 -10.40
CA THR A 84 -2.22 13.00 -11.70
C THR A 84 -0.83 12.62 -12.26
N PRO A 85 -0.74 11.78 -13.31
CA PRO A 85 0.54 11.52 -13.96
C PRO A 85 1.24 12.83 -14.35
N LYS A 86 2.56 12.90 -14.13
CA LYS A 86 3.39 14.10 -14.34
C LYS A 86 3.10 15.26 -13.35
N THR A 87 2.36 15.00 -12.27
CA THR A 87 2.28 15.90 -11.11
C THR A 87 3.24 15.45 -10.02
N PHE A 88 3.99 16.40 -9.45
CA PHE A 88 4.84 16.19 -8.28
C PHE A 88 4.17 16.78 -7.04
N VAL A 89 3.80 15.93 -6.08
CA VAL A 89 3.20 16.38 -4.82
C VAL A 89 4.21 16.23 -3.69
N ARG A 90 4.34 17.29 -2.89
CA ARG A 90 5.17 17.30 -1.68
C ARG A 90 4.29 17.48 -0.47
N VAL A 91 4.21 16.47 0.38
CA VAL A 91 3.52 16.56 1.67
C VAL A 91 4.54 17.06 2.69
N ILE A 92 4.47 18.34 3.04
CA ILE A 92 5.48 19.04 3.86
C ILE A 92 4.99 19.17 5.31
N GLY A 93 5.76 18.61 6.25
CA GLY A 93 5.60 18.76 7.70
C GLY A 93 6.95 18.78 8.40
N THR A 94 7.11 18.04 9.51
CA THR A 94 8.42 17.85 10.18
C THR A 94 9.46 17.22 9.26
N SER A 95 9.01 16.40 8.30
CA SER A 95 9.79 15.92 7.17
C SER A 95 8.92 16.06 5.91
N THR A 96 9.50 15.76 4.73
CA THR A 96 8.77 15.86 3.45
C THR A 96 8.63 14.48 2.82
N CYS A 97 7.42 14.16 2.36
CA CYS A 97 7.17 13.03 1.46
C CYS A 97 6.94 13.55 0.05
N ASP A 98 7.83 13.17 -0.87
CA ASP A 98 7.76 13.49 -2.29
C ASP A 98 7.06 12.33 -3.03
N ILE A 99 5.97 12.63 -3.75
CA ILE A 99 5.08 11.64 -4.37
C ILE A 99 4.90 11.99 -5.85
N MET A 100 5.01 10.97 -6.71
CA MET A 100 4.68 11.04 -8.14
C MET A 100 3.84 9.84 -8.54
N VAL A 101 2.99 10.06 -9.54
CA VAL A 101 2.33 8.99 -10.28
C VAL A 101 2.96 8.93 -11.67
N ALA A 102 3.35 7.73 -12.08
CA ALA A 102 3.85 7.44 -13.41
C ALA A 102 3.02 6.31 -14.02
N SER A 103 2.92 6.27 -15.35
CA SER A 103 2.28 5.16 -16.03
C SER A 103 3.17 3.91 -15.95
N HIS A 104 2.58 2.72 -16.14
CA HIS A 104 3.36 1.49 -16.24
C HIS A 104 4.33 1.54 -17.41
N ASP A 105 3.88 2.05 -18.56
CA ASP A 105 4.69 2.16 -19.77
C ASP A 105 5.93 3.06 -19.56
N ASP A 106 5.80 4.13 -18.77
CA ASP A 106 6.91 5.04 -18.46
C ASP A 106 7.95 4.42 -17.51
N MET A 107 7.59 3.37 -16.78
CA MET A 107 8.36 2.81 -15.66
C MET A 107 8.67 1.31 -15.83
N GLU A 108 8.35 0.71 -16.97
CA GLU A 108 8.61 -0.70 -17.21
C GLU A 108 10.12 -1.00 -17.15
N ASP A 109 10.51 -1.93 -16.28
CA ASP A 109 11.90 -2.35 -16.02
C ASP A 109 12.87 -1.24 -15.56
N ILE A 110 12.35 -0.07 -15.14
CA ILE A 110 13.17 1.01 -14.59
C ILE A 110 13.33 0.82 -13.08
N LEU A 111 14.54 0.47 -12.66
CA LEU A 111 14.92 0.47 -11.25
C LEU A 111 15.59 1.80 -10.90
N ILE A 112 14.93 2.60 -10.06
CA ILE A 112 15.49 3.86 -9.57
C ILE A 112 16.24 3.58 -8.25
N PRO A 113 17.55 3.86 -8.16
CA PRO A 113 18.28 3.70 -6.91
C PRO A 113 17.70 4.62 -5.81
N GLY A 114 17.48 4.07 -4.62
CA GLY A 114 17.09 4.85 -3.44
C GLY A 114 15.60 5.16 -3.31
N ILE A 115 14.73 4.65 -4.18
CA ILE A 115 13.27 4.72 -3.98
C ILE A 115 12.76 3.50 -3.21
N CYS A 116 11.71 3.70 -2.40
CA CYS A 116 11.05 2.61 -1.68
C CYS A 116 9.60 2.45 -2.14
N GLY A 117 9.13 1.20 -2.24
CA GLY A 117 7.78 0.89 -2.68
C GLY A 117 7.54 1.18 -4.15
N PHE A 118 8.45 0.75 -5.01
CA PHE A 118 8.14 0.52 -6.40
C PHE A 118 7.31 -0.78 -6.50
N PHE A 119 6.02 -0.65 -6.78
CA PHE A 119 5.13 -1.79 -7.02
C PHE A 119 4.22 -1.48 -8.20
N GLN A 120 4.23 -2.40 -9.17
CA GLN A 120 3.34 -2.44 -10.32
C GLN A 120 2.15 -3.34 -10.00
#